data_AF-C0M6U0-F1
#
_entry.id   AF-C0M6U0-F1
#
_cell.length_a   1.000
_cell.length_b   1.000
_cell.length_c   1.000
_cell.angle_alpha   90.00
_cell.angle_beta   90.00
_cell.angle_gamma   90.00
#
_symmetry.space_group_name_H-M   'P 1'
#
loop_
_entity.id
_entity.type
_entity.pdbx_description
1 polymer ?
#
loop_
_entity_poly.entity_id
_entity_poly.type
_entity_poly.pdbx_seq_one_letter_code
_entity_poly.pdbx_strand_id
1 'polypeptide(L)' 'MIPKKQVKKLDSKGKYPATYYQGYISSFGAKKNAEENIEIEMEFAINGVGQKGFATLTEEQKAAVQYKFKDTTAG' A
#
# COMPACT_ATOMS: atom_id res chain seq x y z
N MET A 1 21.11 13.94 -14.23
CA MET A 1 19.80 14.49 -13.80
C MET A 1 19.00 13.35 -13.20
N ILE A 2 19.01 13.21 -11.87
CA ILE A 2 18.31 12.13 -11.15
C ILE A 2 16.83 12.53 -11.07
N PRO A 3 15.87 11.70 -11.50
CA PRO A 3 14.47 12.08 -11.47
C PRO A 3 14.03 12.27 -10.02
N LYS A 4 13.59 13.49 -9.68
CA LYS A 4 12.96 13.79 -8.40
C LYS A 4 11.75 12.86 -8.26
N LYS A 5 11.84 11.83 -7.40
CA LYS A 5 10.67 11.05 -6.96
C LYS A 5 9.61 12.08 -6.54
N GLN A 6 8.47 12.08 -7.24
CA GLN A 6 7.37 12.99 -6.91
C GLN A 6 6.96 12.72 -5.47
N VAL A 7 7.27 13.65 -4.56
CA VAL A 7 6.71 13.66 -3.23
C VAL A 7 5.23 13.98 -3.42
N LYS A 8 4.38 12.96 -3.39
CA LYS A 8 2.92 13.10 -3.49
C LYS A 8 2.48 14.05 -2.37
N LYS A 9 2.01 15.25 -2.73
CA LYS A 9 1.57 16.27 -1.77
C LYS A 9 0.46 15.70 -0.88
N LEU A 10 0.65 15.83 0.42
CA LEU A 10 -0.40 15.66 1.42
C LEU A 10 -1.45 16.78 1.24
N ASP A 11 -2.70 16.54 1.66
CA ASP A 11 -3.67 17.62 1.77
C ASP A 11 -3.33 18.56 2.95
N SER A 12 -4.11 19.65 3.10
CA SER A 12 -3.95 20.61 4.21
C SER A 12 -4.17 20.01 5.60
N LYS A 13 -4.64 18.75 5.69
CA LYS A 13 -4.88 18.00 6.93
C LYS A 13 -3.88 16.84 7.09
N GLY A 14 -2.82 16.78 6.27
CA GLY A 14 -1.79 15.74 6.36
C GLY A 14 -2.22 14.36 5.85
N LYS A 15 -3.27 14.29 5.02
CA LYS A 15 -3.77 13.03 4.42
C LYS A 15 -3.07 12.72 3.10
N TYR A 16 -2.98 11.43 2.79
CA TYR A 16 -2.30 10.93 1.59
C TYR A 16 -3.28 10.77 0.42
N PRO A 17 -2.88 11.11 -0.82
CA PRO A 17 -3.72 10.86 -1.98
C PRO A 17 -3.96 9.36 -2.18
N ALA A 18 -5.22 8.97 -2.28
CA ALA A 18 -5.69 7.59 -2.33
C ALA A 18 -6.75 7.39 -3.43
N THR A 19 -7.02 6.13 -3.77
CA THR A 19 -8.16 5.75 -4.61
C THR A 19 -8.93 4.65 -3.90
N TYR A 20 -10.19 4.91 -3.63
CA TYR A 20 -11.10 3.96 -2.99
C TYR A 20 -11.76 3.10 -4.07
N TYR A 21 -11.72 1.78 -3.86
CA TYR A 21 -12.40 0.80 -4.69
C TYR A 21 -13.36 0.00 -3.83
N GLN A 22 -14.60 -0.15 -4.30
CA GLN A 22 -15.56 -1.09 -3.73
C GLN A 22 -15.55 -2.35 -4.59
N GLY A 23 -15.54 -3.51 -3.96
CA GLY A 23 -15.47 -4.78 -4.67
C GLY A 23 -15.57 -5.95 -3.72
N TYR A 24 -15.39 -7.15 -4.27
CA TYR A 24 -15.32 -8.40 -3.52
C TYR A 24 -14.13 -9.22 -4.00
N ILE A 25 -13.68 -10.16 -3.17
CA ILE A 25 -12.62 -11.10 -3.54
C ILE A 25 -13.21 -12.09 -4.54
N SER A 26 -12.68 -12.10 -5.76
CA SER A 26 -13.11 -13.05 -6.81
C SER A 26 -12.33 -14.36 -6.74
N SER A 27 -11.07 -14.30 -6.29
CA SER A 27 -10.22 -15.47 -6.11
C SER A 27 -9.26 -15.27 -4.94
N PHE A 28 -9.00 -16.35 -4.22
CA PHE A 28 -7.99 -16.42 -3.18
C PHE A 28 -7.24 -17.76 -3.33
N GLY A 29 -5.93 -17.69 -3.49
CA GLY A 29 -5.04 -18.83 -3.55
C GLY A 29 -3.95 -18.73 -2.50
N ALA A 30 -3.67 -19.83 -1.81
CA ALA A 30 -2.51 -19.94 -0.93
C ALA A 30 -1.73 -21.21 -1.29
N LYS A 31 -0.50 -21.05 -1.78
CA LYS A 31 0.37 -22.17 -2.14
C LYS A 31 1.48 -22.28 -1.11
N LYS A 32 1.63 -23.46 -0.52
CA LYS A 32 2.70 -23.77 0.42
C LYS A 32 3.66 -24.77 -0.23
N ASN A 33 4.86 -24.32 -0.54
CA ASN A 33 5.95 -25.21 -0.95
C ASN A 33 6.70 -25.70 0.29
N ALA A 34 7.25 -26.91 0.23
CA ALA A 34 7.82 -27.59 1.41
C ALA A 34 8.98 -26.83 2.08
N GLU A 35 9.70 -25.99 1.32
CA GLU A 35 10.90 -25.27 1.77
C GLU A 35 10.79 -23.75 1.58
N GLU A 36 9.68 -23.24 1.03
CA GLU A 36 9.52 -21.82 0.71
C GLU A 36 8.44 -21.15 1.56
N ASN A 37 8.42 -19.82 1.52
CA ASN A 37 7.36 -19.04 2.12
C ASN A 37 6.02 -19.35 1.44
N ILE A 38 4.93 -19.24 2.20
CA ILE A 38 3.59 -19.36 1.64
C ILE A 38 3.36 -18.19 0.69
N GLU A 39 3.02 -18.52 -0.56
CA GLU A 39 2.63 -17.54 -1.56
C GLU A 39 1.11 -17.36 -1.52
N ILE A 40 0.67 -16.11 -1.36
CA ILE A 40 -0.74 -15.74 -1.33
C ILE A 40 -1.05 -14.91 -2.57
N GLU A 41 -2.02 -15.38 -3.35
CA GLU A 41 -2.54 -14.71 -4.54
C GLU A 41 -3.99 -14.33 -4.29
N MET A 42 -4.35 -13.07 -4.58
CA MET A 42 -5.71 -12.55 -4.37
C MET A 42 -6.14 -11.71 -5.56
N GLU A 43 -7.32 -12.00 -6.08
CA GLU A 43 -7.97 -11.20 -7.12
C GLU A 43 -9.20 -10.51 -6.54
N PHE A 44 -9.39 -9.24 -6.93
CA PHE A 44 -10.54 -8.44 -6.53
C PHE A 44 -11.37 -8.09 -7.75
N ALA A 45 -12.65 -8.45 -7.73
CA ALA A 45 -13.64 -7.93 -8.66
C ALA A 45 -14.11 -6.56 -8.15
N ILE A 46 -13.86 -5.52 -8.94
CA ILE A 46 -14.19 -4.15 -8.59
C ILE A 46 -15.56 -3.77 -9.17
N ASN A 47 -16.42 -3.24 -8.31
CA ASN A 47 -17.70 -2.67 -8.68
C ASN A 47 -17.51 -1.18 -9.01
N GLY A 48 -17.79 -0.82 -10.26
CA GLY A 48 -17.73 0.56 -10.73
C GLY A 48 -16.31 1.09 -10.92
N VAL A 49 -16.12 2.39 -10.68
CA VAL A 49 -14.86 3.10 -10.93
C VAL A 49 -14.29 3.63 -9.63
N GLY A 50 -12.97 3.45 -9.46
CA GLY A 50 -12.24 3.93 -8.29
C GLY A 50 -12.39 5.44 -8.08
N GLN A 51 -12.64 5.83 -6.83
CA GLN A 51 -12.85 7.22 -6.43
C GLN A 51 -11.55 7.80 -5.86
N LYS A 52 -11.01 8.84 -6.51
CA LYS A 52 -9.81 9.54 -6.02
C LYS A 52 -10.17 10.43 -4.83
N GLY A 53 -9.30 10.45 -3.83
CA GLY A 53 -9.49 11.28 -2.64
C GLY A 53 -8.24 11.29 -1.77
N PHE A 54 -8.43 11.55 -0.48
CA PHE A 54 -7.35 11.55 0.51
C PHE A 54 -7.70 10.67 1.70
N ALA A 55 -6.75 9.85 2.15
CA ALA A 55 -6.91 8.91 3.26
C ALA A 55 -5.87 9.14 4.35
N THR A 56 -6.28 8.91 5.59
CA THR A 56 -5.39 8.85 6.75
C THR A 56 -4.92 7.41 6.95
N LEU A 57 -3.63 7.23 7.23
CA LEU A 57 -3.11 5.95 7.71
C LEU A 57 -3.20 5.90 9.23
N THR A 58 -3.52 4.72 9.78
CA THR A 58 -3.37 4.45 11.21
C THR A 58 -1.89 4.47 11.60
N GLU A 59 -1.57 4.58 12.89
CA GLU A 59 -0.19 4.56 13.36
C GLU A 59 0.52 3.24 13.03
N GLU A 60 -0.18 2.12 13.14
CA GLU A 60 0.32 0.79 12.77
C GLU A 60 0.66 0.70 11.28
N GLN A 61 -0.22 1.19 10.41
CA GLN A 61 0.03 1.22 8.96
C GLN A 61 1.22 2.11 8.62
N LYS A 62 1.39 3.24 9.33
CA LYS A 62 2.59 4.08 9.19
C LYS A 62 3.83 3.30 9.60
N ALA A 63 3.84 2.66 10.76
CA ALA A 63 4.98 1.89 11.26
C ALA A 63 5.39 0.75 10.31
N ALA A 64 4.42 0.03 9.74
CA ALA A 64 4.68 -1.04 8.76
C ALA A 64 5.36 -0.50 7.48
N VAL A 65 5.00 0.70 7.02
CA VAL A 65 5.63 1.34 5.86
C VAL A 65 7.02 1.91 6.20
N GLN A 66 7.20 2.45 7.42
CA GLN A 66 8.50 2.97 7.89
C GLN A 66 9.60 1.90 7.91
N TYR A 67 9.23 0.61 8.03
CA TYR A 67 10.20 -0.48 8.05
C TYR A 67 11.02 -0.62 6.74
N LYS A 68 10.58 0.00 5.62
CA LYS A 68 11.37 0.04 4.37
C LYS A 68 12.24 1.28 4.19
N PHE A 69 12.14 2.27 5.09
CA PHE A 69 12.91 3.52 5.04
C PHE A 69 13.50 3.79 6.43
N LYS A 70 14.38 2.91 6.90
CA LYS A 70 15.27 3.26 8.02
C LYS A 70 16.33 4.22 7.50
N ASP A 71 16.32 5.45 7.97
CA ASP A 71 17.45 6.35 7.82
C ASP A 71 18.67 5.72 8.51
N THR A 72 19.74 5.51 7.75
CA THR A 72 21.02 5.01 8.28
C THR A 72 21.86 6.21 8.67
N THR A 73 21.55 6.86 9.78
CA THR A 73 22.60 7.60 10.48
C THR A 73 23.55 6.56 11.04
N ALA A 74 24.61 6.28 10.27
CA ALA A 74 25.79 5.59 10.75
C ALA A 74 26.27 6.34 12.00
N GLY A 75 26.24 5.64 13.14
CA GLY A 75 27.03 6.04 14.29
C GLY A 75 28.51 5.76 14.03
#